data_AF-A0A7Y3FPJ6-F1
#
_entry.id   AF-A0A7Y3FPJ6-F1
#
_cell.length_a   1.000
_cell.length_b   1.000
_cell.length_c   1.000
_cell.angle_alpha   90.00
_cell.angle_beta   90.00
_cell.angle_gamma   90.00
#
_symmetry.space_group_name_H-M   'P 1'
#
loop_
_entity.id
_entity.type
_entity.pdbx_description
1 polymer ?
#
loop_
_entity_poly.entity_id
_entity_poly.type
_entity_poly.pdbx_seq_one_letter_code
_entity_poly.pdbx_strand_id
1 'polypeptide(L)'
;MYTLFWLIFGVGLAILAMAAGVSLGARRRESFGARTPVVDDDLIRKIIEDGEIYVEEDEPLDLDEVDDEEERFWSESWDEPSGDW
;
A
#
# COMPACT_ATOMS: atom_id res chain seq x y z
N MET A 1 -21.56 43.47 7.66
CA MET A 1 -21.93 42.49 6.61
C MET A 1 -20.77 41.56 6.23
N TYR A 2 -19.57 42.08 5.98
CA TYR A 2 -18.38 41.27 5.64
C TYR A 2 -17.87 40.35 6.76
N THR A 3 -18.01 40.74 8.02
CA THR A 3 -17.52 39.95 9.16
C THR A 3 -18.28 38.63 9.32
N LEU A 4 -19.60 38.64 9.16
CA LEU A 4 -20.43 37.43 9.20
C LEU A 4 -20.09 36.48 8.04
N PHE A 5 -19.86 37.04 6.84
CA PHE A 5 -19.44 36.27 5.67
C PHE A 5 -18.09 35.57 5.91
N TRP A 6 -17.09 36.30 6.41
CA TRP A 6 -15.77 35.73 6.72
C TRP A 6 -15.83 34.65 7.79
N LEU A 7 -16.70 34.80 8.81
CA LEU A 7 -16.89 33.77 9.84
C LEU A 7 -17.52 32.50 9.26
N ILE A 8 -18.59 32.63 8.47
CA ILE A 8 -19.27 31.49 7.83
C ILE A 8 -18.31 30.79 6.86
N PHE A 9 -17.57 31.56 6.07
CA PHE A 9 -16.58 31.05 5.13
C PHE A 9 -15.46 30.29 5.85
N GLY A 10 -14.92 30.87 6.93
CA GLY A 10 -13.87 30.23 7.73
C GLY A 10 -14.33 28.91 8.38
N VAL A 11 -15.55 28.88 8.92
CA VAL A 11 -16.15 27.65 9.48
C VAL A 11 -16.33 26.59 8.41
N GLY A 12 -16.84 26.96 7.23
CA GLY A 12 -16.99 26.04 6.10
C GLY A 12 -15.66 25.45 5.65
N LEU A 13 -14.62 26.28 5.56
CA LEU A 13 -13.28 25.85 5.15
C LEU A 13 -12.63 24.92 6.20
N ALA A 14 -12.83 25.19 7.50
CA ALA A 14 -12.35 24.33 8.57
C ALA A 14 -13.01 22.94 8.54
N ILE A 15 -14.33 22.88 8.32
CA ILE A 15 -15.07 21.61 8.16
C ILE A 15 -14.57 20.85 6.92
N LEU A 16 -14.36 21.55 5.80
CA LEU A 16 -13.83 20.95 4.58
C LEU A 16 -12.42 20.37 4.80
N ALA A 17 -11.54 21.10 5.49
CA ALA A 17 -10.20 20.65 5.81
C ALA A 17 -10.21 19.43 6.75
N MET A 18 -11.09 19.40 7.75
CA MET A 18 -11.28 18.22 8.60
C MET A 18 -11.78 17.02 7.82
N ALA A 19 -12.79 17.21 6.95
CA ALA A 19 -13.34 16.13 6.13
C ALA A 19 -12.29 15.58 5.13
N ALA A 20 -11.49 16.46 4.53
CA ALA A 20 -10.37 16.07 3.67
C ALA A 20 -9.26 15.34 4.45
N GLY A 21 -8.93 15.79 5.66
CA GLY A 21 -7.96 15.11 6.52
C GLY A 21 -8.43 13.71 6.95
N VAL A 22 -9.70 13.57 7.31
CA VAL A 22 -10.30 12.27 7.66
C VAL A 22 -10.39 11.35 6.44
N SER A 23 -10.77 11.85 5.26
CA SER A 23 -10.84 11.02 4.05
C SER A 23 -9.47 10.60 3.52
N LEU A 24 -8.46 11.45 3.59
CA LEU A 24 -7.07 11.07 3.31
C LEU A 24 -6.52 10.09 4.35
N GLY A 25 -6.85 10.29 5.64
CA GLY A 25 -6.45 9.39 6.72
C GLY A 25 -7.09 8.00 6.61
N ALA A 26 -8.38 7.96 6.24
CA ALA A 26 -9.12 6.73 5.99
C ALA A 26 -8.60 5.99 4.75
N ARG A 27 -8.36 6.72 3.64
CA ARG A 27 -7.76 6.13 2.44
C ARG A 27 -6.34 5.61 2.69
N ARG A 28 -5.53 6.30 3.49
CA ARG A 28 -4.23 5.76 3.94
C ARG A 28 -4.41 4.50 4.77
N ARG A 29 -5.37 4.45 5.70
CA ARG A 29 -5.66 3.22 6.46
C ARG A 29 -6.14 2.06 5.59
N GLU A 30 -6.90 2.32 4.53
CA GLU A 30 -7.33 1.28 3.58
C GLU A 30 -6.18 0.83 2.68
N SER A 31 -5.33 1.75 2.20
CA SER A 31 -4.17 1.41 1.36
C SER A 31 -3.02 0.76 2.15
N PHE A 32 -2.81 1.13 3.42
CA PHE A 32 -1.79 0.52 4.29
C PHE A 32 -2.33 -0.65 5.13
N GLY A 33 -3.65 -0.74 5.34
CA GLY A 33 -4.27 -1.85 6.08
C GLY A 33 -4.42 -3.12 5.25
N ALA A 34 -4.40 -3.03 3.91
CA ALA A 34 -4.48 -4.19 3.05
C ALA A 34 -3.14 -4.92 2.89
N ARG A 35 -2.00 -4.22 2.96
CA ARG A 35 -0.66 -4.80 2.73
C ARG A 35 0.44 -3.99 3.42
N THR A 36 0.40 -3.85 4.75
CA THR A 36 1.64 -3.52 5.48
C THR A 36 2.45 -4.80 5.51
N PRO A 37 3.60 -4.91 4.82
CA PRO A 37 4.45 -6.08 4.97
C PRO A 37 4.90 -6.10 6.43
N VAL A 38 4.47 -7.10 7.18
CA VAL A 38 4.89 -7.33 8.57
C VAL A 38 6.26 -8.00 8.55
N VAL A 39 7.23 -7.34 7.91
CA VAL A 39 8.60 -7.84 7.82
C VAL A 39 9.41 -7.08 8.86
N ASP A 40 9.67 -7.74 9.99
CA ASP A 40 10.57 -7.26 11.03
C ASP A 40 11.97 -7.89 10.89
N ASP A 41 12.95 -7.35 11.61
CA ASP A 41 14.34 -7.79 11.56
C ASP A 41 14.52 -9.25 12.01
N ASP A 42 13.63 -9.74 12.87
CA ASP A 42 13.64 -11.12 13.36
C ASP A 42 13.21 -12.09 12.25
N LEU A 43 12.19 -11.72 11.47
CA LEU A 43 11.73 -12.46 10.31
C LEU A 43 12.79 -12.49 9.21
N ILE A 44 13.47 -11.36 8.95
CA ILE A 44 14.58 -11.29 7.99
C ILE A 44 15.70 -12.24 8.40
N ARG A 45 16.08 -12.23 9.68
CA ARG A 45 17.11 -13.13 10.19
C ARG A 45 16.73 -14.60 10.01
N LYS A 46 15.47 -14.94 10.24
CA LYS A 46 14.95 -16.30 10.03
C LYS A 46 15.03 -16.73 8.57
N ILE A 47 14.69 -15.86 7.63
CA ILE A 47 14.85 -16.14 6.18
C ILE A 47 16.33 -16.38 5.84
N ILE A 48 17.25 -15.58 6.39
CA ILE A 48 18.69 -15.74 6.13
C ILE A 48 19.22 -17.06 6.70
N GLU A 49 18.74 -17.47 7.86
CA GLU A 49 19.21 -18.68 8.56
C GLU A 49 18.58 -19.96 8.01
N ASP A 50 17.26 -19.98 7.86
CA ASP A 50 16.47 -21.17 7.54
C ASP A 50 16.15 -21.28 6.05
N GLY A 51 16.24 -20.17 5.30
CA GLY A 51 15.88 -20.11 3.88
C GLY A 51 14.37 -20.10 3.61
N GLU A 52 13.54 -20.31 4.65
CA GLU A 52 12.09 -20.37 4.55
C GLU A 52 11.40 -19.75 5.78
N ILE A 53 10.19 -19.24 5.59
CA ILE A 53 9.31 -18.82 6.68
C ILE A 53 7.91 -19.37 6.44
N TYR A 54 7.28 -19.81 7.53
CA TYR A 54 5.86 -20.16 7.52
C TYR A 54 5.07 -18.95 7.97
N VAL A 55 4.21 -18.46 7.08
CA VAL A 55 3.23 -17.41 7.38
C VAL A 55 1.88 -18.09 7.47
N GLU A 56 1.12 -17.80 8.52
CA GLU A 56 -0.29 -18.21 8.59
C GLU A 56 -1.09 -17.31 7.65
N GLU A 57 -1.24 -17.74 6.41
CA GLU A 57 -2.20 -17.14 5.47
C GLU A 57 -3.58 -17.76 5.71
N ASP A 58 -4.61 -16.92 5.84
CA ASP A 58 -5.99 -17.35 6.09
C ASP A 58 -6.56 -18.17 4.90
N GLU A 59 -5.96 -18.05 3.71
CA GLU A 59 -6.35 -18.74 2.48
C GLU A 59 -5.08 -19.22 1.74
N PRO A 60 -5.04 -20.48 1.26
CA PRO A 60 -3.89 -20.98 0.50
C PRO A 60 -3.72 -20.21 -0.81
N LEU A 61 -2.47 -20.01 -1.24
CA LEU A 61 -2.13 -19.39 -2.52
C LEU A 61 -2.83 -20.11 -3.69
N ASP A 62 -3.44 -19.34 -4.58
CA ASP A 62 -4.01 -19.83 -5.83
C ASP A 62 -2.89 -20.02 -6.86
N LEU A 63 -2.49 -21.27 -7.08
CA LEU A 63 -1.40 -21.61 -8.00
C LEU A 63 -1.78 -21.36 -9.46
N ASP A 64 -3.07 -21.44 -9.81
CA ASP A 64 -3.53 -21.21 -11.18
C ASP A 64 -3.43 -19.71 -11.51
N GLU A 65 -3.77 -18.83 -10.55
CA GLU A 65 -3.58 -17.37 -10.70
C GLU A 65 -2.10 -17.00 -10.87
N VAL A 66 -1.21 -17.66 -10.12
CA VAL A 66 0.24 -17.44 -10.22
C VAL A 66 0.76 -17.84 -11.61
N ASP A 67 0.38 -19.00 -12.12
CA ASP A 67 0.82 -19.46 -13.45
C ASP A 67 0.37 -18.49 -14.56
N ASP A 68 -0.88 -18.03 -14.52
CA ASP A 68 -1.42 -17.04 -15.47
C ASP A 68 -0.66 -15.70 -15.41
N GLU A 69 -0.30 -15.26 -14.20
CA GLU A 69 0.46 -14.04 -13.94
C GLU A 69 1.90 -14.16 -14.43
N GLU A 70 2.56 -15.29 -14.19
CA GLU A 70 3.91 -15.57 -14.67
C GLU A 70 3.95 -15.56 -16.20
N GLU A 71 3.02 -16.25 -16.87
CA GLU A 71 2.96 -16.25 -18.34
C GLU A 71 2.79 -14.81 -18.88
N ARG A 72 1.94 -14.01 -18.24
CA ARG A 72 1.78 -12.59 -18.60
C ARG A 72 3.08 -11.81 -18.40
N PHE A 73 3.68 -11.89 -17.22
CA PHE A 73 4.91 -11.18 -16.86
C PHE A 73 6.06 -11.51 -17.81
N TRP A 74 6.23 -12.79 -18.16
CA TRP A 74 7.29 -13.24 -19.06
C TRP A 74 7.02 -12.93 -20.54
N SER A 75 5.76 -12.70 -20.92
CA SER A 75 5.39 -12.28 -22.27
C SER A 75 5.67 -10.79 -22.55
N GLU A 76 5.85 -9.98 -21.51
CA GLU A 76 6.09 -8.54 -21.64
C GLU A 76 7.52 -8.24 -22.15
N SER A 77 7.66 -7.10 -22.82
CA SER A 77 8.97 -6.59 -23.23
C SER A 77 9.65 -5.93 -22.04
N TRP A 78 10.83 -6.43 -21.68
CA TRP A 78 11.63 -5.89 -20.59
C TRP A 78 12.76 -5.01 -21.13
N ASP A 79 12.99 -3.87 -20.48
CA ASP A 79 14.15 -3.03 -20.77
C ASP A 79 15.43 -3.80 -20.45
N GLU A 80 16.40 -3.73 -21.36
CA GLU A 80 17.69 -4.36 -21.15
C GLU A 80 18.44 -3.63 -20.04
N PRO A 81 19.05 -4.33 -19.07
CA PRO A 81 19.71 -3.68 -17.96
C PRO A 81 20.82 -2.76 -18.50
N SER A 82 20.80 -1.49 -18.07
CA SER A 82 21.90 -0.57 -18.30
C SER A 82 23.11 -1.13 -17.58
N GLY A 83 24.03 -1.80 -18.29
CA GLY A 83 25.19 -2.50 -17.74
C GLY A 83 26.26 -1.59 -17.12
N ASP A 84 25.85 -0.58 -16.39
CA ASP A 84 26.66 0.35 -15.62
C ASP A 84 26.76 -0.21 -14.19
N TRP A 85 27.67 -1.18 -14.00
CA TRP A 85 27.99 -1.80 -12.71
C TRP A 85 29.45 -1.51 -12.32
#